data_AF-A0A7W4FFH5-F1
#
_entry.id   AF-A0A7W4FFH5-F1
#
_cell.length_a   1.000
_cell.length_b   1.000
_cell.length_c   1.000
_cell.angle_alpha   90.00
_cell.angle_beta   90.00
_cell.angle_gamma   90.00
#
_symmetry.space_group_name_H-M   'P 1'
#
loop_
_entity.id
_entity.type
_entity.pdbx_description
1 polymer ?
#
loop_
_entity_poly.entity_id
_entity_poly.type
_entity_poly.pdbx_seq_one_letter_code
_entity_poly.pdbx_strand_id
1 'polypeptide(L)'
;MTKPSKRPLTQHKINTAQTEQIDSSENNVPSKKNKNVELLFNLLTLLLGCFIILLFLSLAKAITTYFQITFPASILGMLLLFLALSLGLVKLSWIEFTGNLVLKYLALLFIPIGVGLVNYFELIATHWLVIVFSLFFTTLLTLLMVGHCYQWLVKEGK
;
A
#
# COMPACT_ATOMS: atom_id res chain seq x y z
N MET A 1 60.20 25.13 -21.60
CA MET A 1 58.80 25.37 -21.18
C MET A 1 58.63 25.07 -19.70
N THR A 2 58.29 26.12 -18.94
CA THR A 2 57.50 26.17 -17.68
C THR A 2 57.51 24.99 -16.70
N LYS A 3 58.53 25.05 -15.83
CA LYS A 3 58.63 24.78 -14.38
C LYS A 3 57.46 24.08 -13.64
N PRO A 4 57.76 23.08 -12.77
CA PRO A 4 56.80 22.43 -11.86
C PRO A 4 56.65 23.23 -10.55
N SER A 5 55.45 23.28 -9.96
CA SER A 5 55.21 23.94 -8.67
C SER A 5 54.91 22.91 -7.58
N LYS A 6 55.79 22.88 -6.56
CA LYS A 6 55.74 22.01 -5.39
C LYS A 6 55.19 22.78 -4.16
N ARG A 7 54.24 22.16 -3.44
CA ARG A 7 54.05 22.13 -1.95
C ARG A 7 53.77 23.49 -1.23
N PRO A 8 53.57 23.57 0.11
CA PRO A 8 52.56 22.94 1.00
C PRO A 8 51.99 23.91 2.10
N LEU A 9 51.10 23.41 3.00
CA LEU A 9 50.84 23.80 4.43
C LEU A 9 50.20 25.17 4.86
N THR A 10 49.22 25.03 5.78
CA THR A 10 48.90 25.85 7.00
C THR A 10 48.16 27.21 6.94
N GLN A 11 46.89 27.18 7.38
CA GLN A 11 46.25 27.96 8.47
C GLN A 11 46.83 29.34 8.85
N HIS A 12 46.06 30.44 8.74
CA HIS A 12 45.78 31.41 9.83
C HIS A 12 44.97 32.63 9.34
N LYS A 13 44.00 33.10 10.15
CA LYS A 13 43.04 34.23 9.95
C LYS A 13 41.95 33.85 8.94
N ILE A 14 40.65 33.97 9.20
CA ILE A 14 39.93 35.14 9.74
C ILE A 14 38.72 34.62 10.54
N ASN A 15 38.92 34.35 11.83
CA ASN A 15 37.85 34.45 12.82
C ASN A 15 37.63 35.94 13.07
N THR A 16 36.78 36.58 12.26
CA THR A 16 36.38 37.98 12.47
C THR A 16 35.00 38.28 11.87
N ALA A 17 34.13 37.28 11.84
CA ALA A 17 32.70 37.44 11.58
C ALA A 17 31.88 36.66 12.62
N GLN A 18 32.31 36.71 13.89
CA GLN A 18 31.33 36.76 14.97
C GLN A 18 30.56 38.08 14.85
N THR A 19 29.32 38.07 15.33
CA THR A 19 28.55 39.25 15.78
C THR A 19 27.53 39.81 14.79
N GLU A 20 26.59 38.97 14.34
CA GLU A 20 25.17 39.33 14.26
C GLU A 20 24.38 38.04 14.06
N GLN A 21 23.19 37.92 14.63
CA GLN A 21 22.37 36.69 14.70
C GLN A 21 22.71 35.75 15.88
N ILE A 22 23.12 36.32 17.02
CA ILE A 22 22.52 35.90 18.28
C ILE A 22 21.32 36.82 18.48
N ASP A 23 20.18 36.22 18.82
CA ASP A 23 18.94 36.83 19.29
C ASP A 23 17.83 37.04 18.25
N SER A 24 17.08 35.97 17.99
CA SER A 24 15.61 36.04 17.91
C SER A 24 15.01 34.63 18.00
N SER A 25 14.28 34.42 19.10
CA SER A 25 13.26 33.39 19.29
C SER A 25 13.78 32.00 19.73
N GLU A 26 13.92 31.73 21.02
CA GLU A 26 12.84 31.48 21.98
C GLU A 26 12.33 30.02 21.97
N ASN A 27 12.56 29.37 23.11
CA ASN A 27 11.75 28.30 23.70
C ASN A 27 11.74 26.88 23.10
N ASN A 28 12.14 25.97 24.00
CA ASN A 28 11.46 24.71 24.35
C ASN A 28 12.01 23.37 23.82
N VAL A 29 12.91 22.78 24.63
CA VAL A 29 12.85 21.41 25.18
C VAL A 29 12.77 20.23 24.18
N PRO A 30 13.85 19.40 24.03
CA PRO A 30 13.67 18.00 23.66
C PRO A 30 13.28 17.22 24.92
N SER A 31 12.00 17.36 25.29
CA SER A 31 11.34 16.45 26.21
C SER A 31 11.37 15.10 25.54
N LYS A 32 11.92 14.11 26.27
CA LYS A 32 11.70 12.67 26.14
C LYS A 32 10.30 12.40 25.56
N LYS A 33 10.20 12.40 24.23
CA LYS A 33 8.93 12.28 23.51
C LYS A 33 8.41 10.89 23.79
N ASN A 34 7.29 10.83 24.50
CA ASN A 34 6.72 9.58 25.00
C ASN A 34 6.45 8.65 23.79
N LYS A 35 7.29 7.65 23.56
CA LYS A 35 7.07 6.62 22.51
C LYS A 35 5.64 6.07 22.54
N ASN A 36 5.04 6.04 23.73
CA ASN A 36 3.66 5.63 23.96
C ASN A 36 2.61 6.53 23.27
N VAL A 37 2.77 7.86 23.20
CA VAL A 37 1.77 8.73 22.53
C VAL A 37 1.86 8.63 21.01
N GLU A 38 3.07 8.39 20.48
CA GLU A 38 3.29 8.18 19.05
C GLU A 38 2.75 6.80 18.60
N LEU A 39 2.98 5.76 19.42
CA LEU A 39 2.36 4.45 19.23
C LEU A 39 0.84 4.51 19.33
N LEU A 40 0.29 5.24 20.30
CA LEU A 40 -1.16 5.38 20.48
C LEU A 40 -1.81 6.07 19.27
N PHE A 41 -1.18 7.12 18.73
CA PHE A 41 -1.65 7.82 17.54
C PHE A 41 -1.61 6.94 16.28
N ASN A 42 -0.54 6.16 16.10
CA ASN A 42 -0.42 5.23 14.97
C ASN A 42 -1.44 4.08 15.07
N LEU A 43 -1.69 3.57 16.28
CA LEU A 43 -2.73 2.58 16.54
C LEU A 43 -4.13 3.13 16.26
N LEU A 44 -4.39 4.38 16.66
CA LEU A 44 -5.67 5.03 16.37
C LEU A 44 -5.88 5.20 14.86
N THR A 45 -4.85 5.62 14.14
CA THR A 45 -4.87 5.74 12.67
C THR A 45 -5.08 4.38 12.01
N LEU A 46 -4.44 3.33 12.51
CA LEU A 46 -4.60 1.96 12.03
C LEU A 46 -6.05 1.48 12.18
N LEU A 47 -6.60 1.63 13.39
CA LEU A 47 -7.98 1.25 13.70
C LEU A 47 -8.97 1.97 12.78
N LEU A 48 -8.75 3.26 12.56
CA LEU A 48 -9.58 4.11 11.71
C LEU A 48 -9.50 3.71 10.22
N GLY A 49 -8.29 3.41 9.72
CA GLY A 49 -8.11 2.87 8.37
C GLY A 49 -8.68 1.46 8.21
N CYS A 50 -8.69 0.63 9.26
CA CYS A 50 -9.33 -0.68 9.20
C CYS A 50 -10.86 -0.52 9.17
N PHE A 51 -11.38 0.36 10.04
CA PHE A 51 -12.79 0.69 10.10
C PHE A 51 -13.31 1.23 8.77
N ILE A 52 -12.57 2.12 8.10
CA ILE A 52 -12.99 2.67 6.80
C ILE A 52 -13.03 1.55 5.75
N ILE A 53 -11.99 0.71 5.64
CA ILE A 53 -11.96 -0.40 4.67
C ILE A 53 -13.14 -1.36 4.90
N LEU A 54 -13.41 -1.72 6.16
CA LEU A 54 -14.53 -2.59 6.53
C LEU A 54 -15.90 -1.94 6.28
N LEU A 55 -16.02 -0.64 6.52
CA LEU A 55 -17.25 0.13 6.24
C LEU A 55 -17.56 0.10 4.75
N PHE A 56 -16.59 0.40 3.88
CA PHE A 56 -16.79 0.34 2.43
C PHE A 56 -17.09 -1.06 1.92
N LEU A 57 -16.45 -2.10 2.48
CA LEU A 57 -16.76 -3.50 2.16
C LEU A 57 -18.19 -3.88 2.59
N SER A 58 -18.63 -3.42 3.76
CA SER A 58 -19.98 -3.66 4.27
C SER A 58 -21.04 -2.95 3.42
N LEU A 59 -20.80 -1.69 3.04
CA LEU A 59 -21.63 -0.95 2.09
C LEU A 59 -21.73 -1.67 0.76
N ALA A 60 -20.59 -2.11 0.21
CA ALA A 60 -20.57 -2.86 -1.04
C ALA A 60 -21.35 -4.17 -0.94
N LYS A 61 -21.22 -4.91 0.16
CA LYS A 61 -21.99 -6.13 0.42
C LYS A 61 -23.49 -5.86 0.51
N ALA A 62 -23.90 -4.77 1.16
CA ALA A 62 -25.29 -4.35 1.21
C ALA A 62 -25.80 -4.07 -0.22
N ILE A 63 -25.07 -3.26 -0.98
CA ILE A 63 -25.42 -2.92 -2.37
C ILE A 63 -25.53 -4.17 -3.25
N THR A 64 -24.56 -5.09 -3.21
CA THR A 64 -24.61 -6.33 -4.02
C THR A 64 -25.80 -7.20 -3.65
N THR A 65 -26.20 -7.22 -2.37
CA THR A 65 -27.34 -8.01 -1.90
C THR A 65 -28.66 -7.40 -2.36
N TYR A 66 -28.80 -6.06 -2.31
CA TYR A 66 -30.00 -5.37 -2.78
C TYR A 66 -30.18 -5.46 -4.30
N PHE A 67 -29.09 -5.34 -5.05
CA PHE A 67 -29.13 -5.31 -6.51
C PHE A 67 -29.01 -6.71 -7.16
N GLN A 68 -28.84 -7.77 -6.36
CA GLN A 68 -28.62 -9.17 -6.79
C GLN A 68 -27.55 -9.33 -7.88
N ILE A 69 -26.49 -8.52 -7.80
CA ILE A 69 -25.39 -8.53 -8.76
C ILE A 69 -24.44 -9.70 -8.44
N THR A 70 -24.01 -10.45 -9.47
CA THR A 70 -23.10 -11.61 -9.33
C THR A 70 -21.65 -11.25 -9.00
N PHE A 71 -21.27 -9.97 -9.08
CA PHE A 71 -19.91 -9.53 -8.76
C PHE A 71 -19.58 -9.68 -7.27
N PRO A 72 -18.34 -10.10 -6.95
CA PRO A 72 -17.92 -10.20 -5.56
C PRO A 72 -17.89 -8.80 -4.91
N ALA A 73 -18.50 -8.69 -3.73
CA ALA A 73 -18.61 -7.43 -2.98
C ALA A 73 -17.25 -6.76 -2.72
N SER A 74 -16.14 -7.51 -2.66
CA SER A 74 -14.79 -6.97 -2.48
C SER A 74 -14.36 -6.04 -3.63
N ILE A 75 -14.67 -6.39 -4.88
CA ILE A 75 -14.32 -5.56 -6.04
C ILE A 75 -15.14 -4.26 -6.01
N LEU A 76 -16.44 -4.37 -5.67
CA LEU A 76 -17.31 -3.21 -5.53
C LEU A 76 -16.87 -2.30 -4.37
N GLY A 77 -16.41 -2.88 -3.26
CA GLY A 77 -15.84 -2.14 -2.13
C GLY A 77 -14.57 -1.37 -2.49
N MET A 78 -13.66 -1.97 -3.27
CA MET A 78 -12.49 -1.26 -3.79
C MET A 78 -12.89 -0.09 -4.70
N LEU A 79 -13.87 -0.29 -5.60
CA LEU A 79 -14.35 0.77 -6.48
C LEU A 79 -15.00 1.91 -5.70
N LEU A 80 -15.80 1.58 -4.68
CA LEU A 80 -16.49 2.56 -3.83
C LEU A 80 -15.48 3.36 -2.98
N LEU A 81 -14.47 2.70 -2.43
CA LEU A 81 -13.38 3.35 -1.71
C LEU A 81 -12.57 4.26 -2.65
N PHE A 82 -12.28 3.80 -3.87
CA PHE A 82 -11.59 4.58 -4.89
C PHE A 82 -12.38 5.85 -5.26
N LEU A 83 -13.70 5.73 -5.46
CA LEU A 83 -14.57 6.89 -5.67
C LEU A 83 -14.51 7.85 -4.48
N ALA A 84 -14.68 7.36 -3.25
CA ALA A 84 -14.63 8.23 -2.07
C ALA A 84 -13.29 8.95 -1.89
N LEU A 85 -12.18 8.30 -2.29
CA LEU A 85 -10.85 8.90 -2.33
C LEU A 85 -10.75 9.95 -3.44
N SER A 86 -11.29 9.67 -4.62
CA SER A 86 -11.33 10.60 -5.76
C SER A 86 -12.17 11.84 -5.49
N LEU A 87 -13.26 11.73 -4.71
CA LEU A 87 -14.07 12.86 -4.27
C LEU A 87 -13.46 13.62 -3.09
N GLY A 88 -12.35 13.14 -2.51
CA GLY A 88 -11.70 13.76 -1.35
C GLY A 88 -12.44 13.61 -0.02
N LEU A 89 -13.51 12.79 0.04
CA LEU A 89 -14.23 12.48 1.28
C LEU A 89 -13.33 11.75 2.28
N VAL A 90 -12.38 10.96 1.76
CA VAL A 90 -11.48 10.13 2.54
C VAL A 90 -10.04 10.49 2.17
N LYS A 91 -9.21 10.78 3.17
CA LYS A 91 -7.81 11.15 2.97
C LYS A 91 -6.95 9.89 2.79
N LEU A 92 -6.19 9.80 1.70
CA LEU A 92 -5.35 8.63 1.40
C LEU A 92 -4.40 8.28 2.56
N SER A 93 -3.87 9.28 3.25
CA SER A 93 -2.92 9.07 4.36
C SER A 93 -3.48 8.22 5.52
N TRP A 94 -4.80 8.13 5.67
CA TRP A 94 -5.44 7.36 6.74
C TRP A 94 -5.52 5.86 6.39
N ILE A 95 -5.62 5.54 5.09
CA ILE A 95 -5.74 4.17 4.58
C ILE A 95 -4.38 3.60 4.23
N GLU A 96 -3.46 4.43 3.73
CA GLU A 96 -2.16 3.99 3.27
C GLU A 96 -1.38 3.23 4.37
N PHE A 97 -1.41 3.72 5.61
CA PHE A 97 -0.75 3.05 6.73
C PHE A 97 -1.35 1.67 7.02
N THR A 98 -2.67 1.58 7.15
CA THR A 98 -3.37 0.31 7.42
C THR A 98 -3.22 -0.67 6.25
N GLY A 99 -3.39 -0.20 5.02
CA GLY A 99 -3.26 -1.01 3.81
C GLY A 99 -1.87 -1.62 3.68
N ASN A 100 -0.82 -0.82 3.88
CA ASN A 100 0.56 -1.32 3.88
C ASN A 100 0.81 -2.37 4.98
N LEU A 101 0.22 -2.19 6.16
CA LEU A 101 0.34 -3.17 7.23
C LEU A 101 -0.36 -4.49 6.88
N VAL A 102 -1.60 -4.43 6.38
CA VAL A 102 -2.35 -5.62 5.95
C VAL A 102 -1.61 -6.34 4.82
N LEU A 103 -1.11 -5.61 3.82
CA LEU A 103 -0.30 -6.15 2.73
C LEU A 103 0.98 -6.82 3.24
N LYS A 104 1.66 -6.21 4.23
CA LYS A 104 2.86 -6.77 4.85
C LYS A 104 2.60 -8.11 5.57
N TYR A 105 1.44 -8.24 6.21
CA TYR A 105 1.04 -9.47 6.91
C TYR A 105 0.12 -10.38 6.09
N LEU A 106 -0.04 -10.12 4.79
CA LEU A 106 -0.94 -10.88 3.91
C LEU A 106 -0.52 -12.34 3.81
N ALA A 107 0.79 -12.63 3.79
CA ALA A 107 1.31 -13.99 3.88
C ALA A 107 0.86 -14.72 5.16
N LEU A 108 0.73 -14.00 6.29
CA LEU A 108 0.24 -14.56 7.53
C LEU A 108 -1.26 -14.91 7.42
N LEU A 109 -2.04 -14.08 6.74
CA LEU A 109 -3.46 -14.34 6.46
C LEU A 109 -3.70 -15.54 5.53
N PHE A 110 -2.72 -15.91 4.70
CA PHE A 110 -2.83 -17.10 3.86
C PHE A 110 -2.63 -18.42 4.63
N ILE A 111 -1.97 -18.39 5.77
CA ILE A 111 -1.74 -19.58 6.60
C ILE A 111 -3.05 -20.19 7.12
N PRO A 112 -3.99 -19.45 7.74
CA PRO A 112 -5.29 -19.99 8.18
C PRO A 112 -6.13 -20.50 7.00
N ILE A 113 -6.06 -19.84 5.85
CA ILE A 113 -6.76 -20.25 4.63
C ILE A 113 -6.17 -21.57 4.10
N GLY A 114 -4.84 -21.70 4.13
CA GLY A 114 -4.11 -22.90 3.72
C GLY A 114 -4.39 -24.10 4.62
N VAL A 115 -4.36 -23.93 5.95
CA VAL A 115 -4.70 -25.04 6.87
C VAL A 115 -6.14 -25.48 6.72
N GLY A 116 -7.07 -24.58 6.39
CA GLY A 116 -8.45 -24.95 6.05
C GLY A 116 -8.55 -25.83 4.80
N LEU A 117 -7.63 -25.65 3.84
CA LEU A 117 -7.57 -26.45 2.63
C LEU A 117 -7.04 -27.87 2.88
N VAL A 118 -6.22 -28.07 3.92
CA VAL A 118 -5.68 -29.40 4.29
C VAL A 118 -6.79 -30.39 4.65
N ASN A 119 -7.92 -29.92 5.18
CA ASN A 119 -9.10 -30.77 5.42
C ASN A 119 -9.66 -31.41 4.14
N TYR A 120 -9.38 -30.83 2.97
CA TYR A 120 -9.79 -31.32 1.67
C TYR A 120 -8.63 -31.95 0.88
N PHE A 121 -7.48 -32.22 1.53
CA PHE A 121 -6.24 -32.64 0.86
C PHE A 121 -6.42 -33.91 0.03
N GLU A 122 -7.20 -34.89 0.47
CA GLU A 122 -7.46 -36.13 -0.27
C GLU A 122 -8.20 -35.89 -1.59
N LEU A 123 -9.18 -34.96 -1.58
CA LEU A 123 -9.92 -34.57 -2.78
C LEU A 123 -9.01 -33.82 -3.77
N ILE A 124 -8.16 -32.93 -3.26
CA ILE A 124 -7.14 -32.23 -4.05
C ILE A 124 -6.15 -33.24 -4.65
N ALA A 125 -5.66 -34.20 -3.87
CA ALA A 125 -4.70 -35.20 -4.32
C ALA A 125 -5.27 -36.12 -5.41
N THR A 126 -6.58 -36.40 -5.36
CA THR A 126 -7.26 -37.20 -6.40
C THR A 126 -7.40 -36.43 -7.72
N HIS A 127 -7.64 -35.11 -7.66
CA HIS A 127 -7.92 -34.27 -8.84
C HIS A 127 -6.82 -33.25 -9.17
N TRP A 128 -5.61 -33.41 -8.64
CA TRP A 128 -4.52 -32.43 -8.75
C TRP A 128 -4.19 -32.07 -10.20
N LEU A 129 -4.25 -33.04 -11.10
CA LEU A 129 -3.95 -32.85 -12.52
C LEU A 129 -4.99 -31.95 -13.20
N VAL A 130 -6.28 -32.15 -12.89
CA VAL A 130 -7.38 -31.31 -13.39
C VAL A 130 -7.29 -29.90 -12.83
N ILE A 131 -6.93 -29.75 -11.54
CA ILE A 131 -6.78 -28.44 -10.88
C ILE A 131 -5.66 -27.64 -11.54
N VAL A 132 -4.46 -28.21 -11.67
CA VAL A 132 -3.29 -27.53 -12.26
C VAL A 132 -3.54 -27.19 -13.73
N PHE A 133 -4.09 -28.13 -14.49
CA PHE A 133 -4.41 -27.90 -15.89
C PHE A 133 -5.47 -26.80 -16.06
N SER A 134 -6.54 -26.83 -15.25
CA SER A 134 -7.58 -25.80 -15.25
C SER A 134 -7.01 -24.43 -14.89
N LEU A 135 -6.18 -24.33 -13.83
CA LEU A 135 -5.55 -23.06 -13.45
C LEU A 135 -4.66 -22.50 -14.57
N PHE A 136 -3.79 -23.33 -15.14
CA PHE A 136 -2.88 -22.90 -16.19
C PHE A 136 -3.63 -22.48 -17.45
N PHE A 137 -4.58 -23.30 -17.89
CA PHE A 137 -5.36 -23.04 -19.09
C PHE A 137 -6.25 -21.81 -18.93
N THR A 138 -6.95 -21.67 -17.79
CA THR A 138 -7.81 -20.48 -17.52
C THR A 138 -6.98 -19.20 -17.42
N THR A 139 -5.80 -19.26 -16.78
CA THR A 139 -4.91 -18.10 -16.69
C THR A 139 -4.39 -17.69 -18.06
N LEU A 140 -3.91 -18.65 -18.86
CA LEU A 140 -3.41 -18.40 -20.21
C LEU A 140 -4.51 -17.85 -21.12
N LEU A 141 -5.69 -18.47 -21.08
CA LEU A 141 -6.84 -18.05 -21.88
C LEU A 141 -7.33 -16.65 -21.48
N THR A 142 -7.43 -16.37 -20.18
CA THR A 142 -7.82 -15.05 -19.67
C THR A 142 -6.81 -13.98 -20.09
N LEU A 143 -5.50 -14.27 -19.99
CA LEU A 143 -4.46 -13.33 -20.39
C LEU A 143 -4.52 -13.02 -21.89
N LEU A 144 -4.70 -14.04 -22.74
CA LEU A 144 -4.83 -13.87 -24.19
C LEU A 144 -6.11 -13.10 -24.54
N MET A 145 -7.25 -13.44 -23.93
CA MET A 145 -8.53 -12.76 -24.16
C MET A 145 -8.47 -11.29 -23.77
N VAL A 146 -8.00 -10.98 -22.56
CA VAL A 146 -7.88 -9.59 -22.09
C VAL A 146 -6.87 -8.82 -22.93
N GLY A 147 -5.75 -9.44 -23.30
CA GLY A 147 -4.74 -8.83 -24.17
C GLY A 147 -5.29 -8.52 -25.57
N HIS A 148 -5.99 -9.46 -26.20
CA HIS A 148 -6.63 -9.24 -27.50
C HIS A 148 -7.76 -8.20 -27.43
N CYS A 149 -8.59 -8.25 -26.39
CA CYS A 149 -9.64 -7.26 -26.16
C CYS A 149 -9.06 -5.84 -26.03
N TYR A 150 -7.98 -5.68 -25.27
CA TYR A 150 -7.28 -4.41 -25.14
C TYR A 150 -6.70 -3.93 -26.47
N GLN A 151 -6.02 -4.80 -27.21
CA GLN A 151 -5.45 -4.45 -28.52
C GLN A 151 -6.53 -4.08 -29.54
N TRP A 152 -7.68 -4.77 -29.51
CA TRP A 152 -8.81 -4.47 -30.36
C TRP A 152 -9.38 -3.08 -30.04
N LEU A 153 -9.62 -2.78 -28.75
CA LEU A 153 -10.10 -1.47 -28.30
C LEU A 153 -9.14 -0.32 -28.66
N VAL A 154 -7.83 -0.55 -28.55
CA VAL A 154 -6.80 0.46 -28.92
C VAL A 154 -6.70 0.64 -30.43
N LYS A 155 -6.97 -0.40 -31.23
CA LYS A 155 -6.91 -0.33 -32.70
C LYS A 155 -8.06 0.46 -33.30
N GLU A 156 -9.23 0.48 -32.66
CA GLU A 156 -10.42 1.24 -33.11
C GLU A 156 -10.43 2.71 -32.66
N GLY A 157 -9.44 3.13 -31.85
CA GLY A 157 -9.26 4.53 -31.44
C GLY A 157 -8.43 5.40 -32.40
N LYS A 158 -8.22 4.96 -33.64
CA LYS A 158 -7.61 5.72 -34.75
C LYS A 158 -8.57 5.77 -35.93
#